data_AF-A0A2V6FQB3-F1
#
_entry.id   AF-A0A2V6FQB3-F1
#
_cell.length_a   1.000
_cell.length_b   1.000
_cell.length_c   1.000
_cell.angle_alpha   90.00
_cell.angle_beta   90.00
_cell.angle_gamma   90.00
#
_symmetry.space_group_name_H-M   'P 1'
#
loop_
_entity.id
_entity.type
_entity.pdbx_description
1 polymer ?
#
loop_
_entity_poly.entity_id
_entity_poly.type
_entity_poly.pdbx_seq_one_letter_code
_entity_poly.pdbx_strand_id
1 'polypeptide(L)'
;MNAAVLSIPPAVLPGRTAKQIERAKETERILWILHRWGIHTLGQLAALPRDDLAARLGARVVELWERANGRAERILKLVSPPESFIESFEFENEIETIEPLLFILRRFLQQLATRLNAIYLVAKELRLRLIFADKSDYERIFKIPEPTNNEDILFRMLHTHLENFTSKHPIVAVELEAQPSRSVRQQFGLFETALRDPMQLHETLARLVGLLGADRVGTPVLEETHRPDAFRMKPFVWEFRPSRTGVFDQERGNAVASAVASGKNRHPGSDVNALRTAPATAPPALRRFRERTKATVLLENNRPAHVRAAAVRARHGESSTGLAVPVGLTI
;
A
#
# COMPACT_ATOMS: atom_id res chain seq x y z
N MET A 1 -46.92 -22.06 -18.65
CA MET A 1 -45.46 -21.96 -18.87
C MET A 1 -45.16 -20.53 -19.31
N ASN A 2 -44.93 -19.63 -18.36
CA ASN A 2 -44.62 -18.22 -18.64
C ASN A 2 -43.10 -18.08 -18.76
N ALA A 3 -42.63 -17.65 -19.92
CA ALA A 3 -41.24 -17.31 -20.15
C ALA A 3 -40.84 -16.14 -19.24
N ALA A 4 -39.87 -16.36 -18.37
CA ALA A 4 -39.28 -15.31 -17.55
C ALA A 4 -38.62 -14.29 -18.49
N VAL A 5 -39.20 -13.10 -18.55
CA VAL A 5 -38.57 -11.94 -19.18
C VAL A 5 -37.33 -11.63 -18.36
N LEU A 6 -36.16 -12.01 -18.89
CA LEU A 6 -34.86 -11.58 -18.38
C LEU A 6 -34.76 -10.06 -18.49
N SER A 7 -35.23 -9.37 -17.45
CA SER A 7 -34.94 -7.95 -17.22
C SER A 7 -33.45 -7.83 -16.98
N ILE A 8 -32.69 -7.58 -18.05
CA ILE A 8 -31.27 -7.25 -17.96
C ILE A 8 -31.18 -5.93 -17.16
N PRO A 9 -30.60 -5.91 -15.95
CA PRO A 9 -30.41 -4.66 -15.23
C PRO A 9 -29.59 -3.68 -16.09
N PRO A 10 -29.91 -2.37 -16.07
CA PRO A 10 -29.20 -1.39 -16.88
C PRO A 10 -27.71 -1.49 -16.60
N ALA A 11 -26.92 -1.74 -17.64
CA ALA A 11 -25.47 -1.80 -17.52
C ALA A 11 -24.99 -0.50 -16.86
N VAL A 12 -24.51 -0.60 -15.62
CA VAL A 12 -23.83 0.50 -14.92
C VAL A 12 -22.55 0.74 -15.69
N LEU A 13 -22.62 1.64 -16.68
CA LEU A 13 -21.44 2.06 -17.42
C LEU A 13 -20.47 2.67 -16.40
N PRO A 14 -19.22 2.20 -16.32
CA PRO A 14 -18.25 2.83 -15.45
C PRO A 14 -18.20 4.33 -15.77
N GLY A 15 -18.19 5.16 -14.73
CA GLY A 15 -18.15 6.62 -14.88
C GLY A 15 -17.05 7.04 -15.85
N ARG A 16 -17.30 8.12 -16.62
CA ARG A 16 -16.31 8.59 -17.61
C ARG A 16 -14.98 8.87 -16.90
N THR A 17 -13.93 8.18 -17.33
CA THR A 17 -12.56 8.43 -16.88
C THR A 17 -12.14 9.88 -17.17
N ALA A 18 -11.20 10.45 -16.41
CA ALA A 18 -10.70 11.81 -16.62
C ALA A 18 -10.28 12.06 -18.09
N LYS A 19 -9.61 11.08 -18.71
CA LYS A 19 -9.23 11.09 -20.12
C LYS A 19 -10.42 11.13 -21.09
N GLN A 20 -11.54 10.49 -20.74
CA GLN A 20 -12.77 10.56 -21.54
C GLN A 20 -13.45 11.92 -21.41
N ILE A 21 -13.37 12.57 -20.25
CA ILE A 21 -13.92 13.91 -20.02
C ILE A 21 -13.13 14.95 -20.82
N GLU A 22 -11.80 14.90 -20.79
CA GLU A 22 -10.94 15.78 -21.59
C GLU A 22 -11.19 15.63 -23.10
N ARG A 23 -11.27 14.38 -23.58
CA ARG A 23 -11.61 14.10 -24.98
C ARG A 23 -12.99 14.63 -25.39
N ALA A 24 -13.97 14.60 -24.48
CA ALA A 24 -15.29 15.16 -24.75
C ALA A 24 -15.22 16.69 -24.90
N LYS A 25 -14.53 17.38 -23.99
CA LYS A 25 -14.32 18.84 -24.06
C LYS A 25 -13.58 19.26 -25.33
N GLU A 26 -12.56 18.51 -25.71
CA GLU A 26 -11.83 18.75 -26.96
C GLU A 26 -12.73 18.55 -28.19
N THR A 27 -13.59 17.53 -28.16
CA THR A 27 -14.56 17.28 -29.23
C THR A 27 -15.58 18.42 -29.33
N GLU A 28 -16.10 18.91 -28.20
CA GLU A 28 -17.01 20.06 -28.16
C GLU A 28 -16.37 21.33 -28.72
N ARG A 29 -15.10 21.60 -28.38
CA ARG A 29 -14.34 22.72 -28.93
C ARG A 29 -14.19 22.61 -30.44
N ILE A 30 -13.86 21.43 -30.97
CA ILE A 30 -13.72 21.19 -32.40
C ILE A 30 -15.06 21.39 -33.11
N LEU A 31 -16.15 20.86 -32.56
CA LEU A 31 -17.50 21.04 -33.12
C LEU A 31 -17.90 22.51 -33.15
N TRP A 32 -17.58 23.28 -32.10
CA TRP A 32 -17.84 24.72 -32.09
C TRP A 32 -17.06 25.46 -33.18
N ILE A 33 -15.80 25.10 -33.42
CA ILE A 33 -14.98 25.69 -34.50
C ILE A 33 -15.56 25.32 -35.87
N LEU A 34 -15.90 24.04 -36.10
CA LEU A 34 -16.48 23.56 -37.36
C LEU A 34 -17.80 24.27 -37.67
N HIS A 35 -18.66 24.46 -36.66
CA HIS A 35 -19.91 25.18 -36.80
C HIS A 35 -19.68 26.64 -37.22
N ARG A 36 -18.62 27.28 -36.73
CA ARG A 36 -18.24 28.65 -37.12
C ARG A 36 -17.66 28.73 -38.52
N TRP A 37 -17.14 27.62 -39.05
CA TRP A 37 -16.70 27.48 -40.44
C TRP A 37 -17.83 27.09 -41.41
N GLY A 38 -19.07 26.97 -40.92
CA GLY A 38 -20.24 26.61 -41.73
C GLY A 38 -20.40 25.10 -41.97
N ILE A 39 -19.66 24.27 -41.24
CA ILE A 39 -19.72 22.81 -41.34
C ILE A 39 -20.70 22.31 -40.27
N HIS A 40 -21.89 21.89 -40.70
CA HIS A 40 -22.98 21.46 -39.83
C HIS A 40 -23.33 19.98 -39.99
N THR A 41 -22.81 19.31 -41.03
CA THR A 41 -23.16 17.91 -41.35
C THR A 41 -21.92 17.02 -41.45
N LEU A 42 -22.11 15.73 -41.17
CA LEU A 42 -21.06 14.72 -41.32
C LEU A 42 -20.56 14.60 -42.78
N GLY A 43 -21.45 14.79 -43.75
CA GLY A 43 -21.09 14.79 -45.18
C GLY A 43 -20.17 15.96 -45.56
N GLN A 44 -20.42 17.16 -45.03
CA GLN A 44 -19.54 18.32 -45.22
C GLN A 44 -18.16 18.10 -44.58
N LEU A 45 -18.11 17.48 -43.40
CA LEU A 45 -16.85 17.12 -42.75
C LEU A 45 -16.07 16.07 -43.55
N ALA A 46 -16.77 15.06 -44.09
CA ALA A 46 -16.17 13.99 -44.88
C ALA A 46 -15.61 14.48 -46.23
N ALA A 47 -16.20 15.53 -46.80
CA ALA A 47 -15.76 16.13 -48.06
C ALA A 47 -14.45 16.95 -47.95
N LEU A 48 -14.01 17.28 -46.73
CA LEU A 48 -12.81 18.08 -46.52
C LEU A 48 -11.52 17.24 -46.58
N PRO A 49 -10.41 17.81 -47.08
CA PRO A 49 -9.11 17.14 -47.09
C PRO A 49 -8.60 16.90 -45.66
N ARG A 50 -8.19 15.65 -45.41
CA ARG A 50 -7.73 15.16 -44.10
C ARG A 50 -6.53 15.94 -43.56
N ASP A 51 -5.56 16.26 -44.42
CA ASP A 51 -4.30 16.87 -44.00
C ASP A 51 -4.47 18.34 -43.58
N ASP A 52 -5.35 19.10 -44.26
CA ASP A 52 -5.67 20.48 -43.88
C ASP A 52 -6.44 20.55 -42.55
N LEU A 53 -7.32 19.57 -42.31
CA LEU A 53 -8.01 19.43 -41.03
C LEU A 53 -7.01 19.10 -39.91
N ALA A 54 -6.11 18.14 -40.15
CA ALA A 54 -5.08 17.74 -39.19
C ALA A 54 -4.16 18.92 -38.82
N ALA A 55 -3.75 19.72 -39.80
CA ALA A 55 -2.88 20.88 -39.59
C ALA A 55 -3.52 21.99 -38.73
N ARG A 56 -4.84 22.15 -38.80
CA ARG A 56 -5.56 23.26 -38.12
C ARG A 56 -6.15 22.88 -36.77
N LEU A 57 -6.60 21.63 -36.61
CA LEU A 57 -7.39 21.19 -35.45
C LEU A 57 -6.74 19.99 -34.71
N GLY A 58 -5.64 19.46 -35.22
CA GLY A 58 -4.84 18.41 -34.57
C GLY A 58 -5.38 17.00 -34.77
N ALA A 59 -4.82 16.04 -34.02
CA ALA A 59 -5.10 14.60 -34.21
C ALA A 59 -6.57 14.22 -33.94
N ARG A 60 -7.26 14.95 -33.07
CA ARG A 60 -8.62 14.62 -32.67
C ARG A 60 -9.65 14.82 -33.79
N VAL A 61 -9.47 15.82 -34.67
CA VAL A 61 -10.36 16.00 -35.82
C VAL A 61 -10.18 14.88 -36.84
N VAL A 62 -8.97 14.32 -36.96
CA VAL A 62 -8.70 13.19 -37.85
C VAL A 62 -9.46 11.96 -37.36
N GLU A 63 -9.47 11.68 -36.06
CA GLU A 63 -10.28 10.59 -35.49
C GLU A 63 -11.79 10.76 -35.77
N LEU A 64 -12.30 12.00 -35.76
CA LEU A 64 -13.70 12.30 -36.10
C LEU A 64 -13.96 12.14 -37.61
N TRP A 65 -13.02 12.54 -38.46
CA TRP A 65 -13.09 12.38 -39.91
C TRP A 65 -13.07 10.90 -40.32
N GLU A 66 -12.20 10.08 -39.70
CA GLU A 66 -12.18 8.62 -39.95
C GLU A 66 -13.49 7.96 -39.50
N ARG A 67 -14.09 8.43 -38.39
CA ARG A 67 -15.42 7.97 -37.94
C ARG A 67 -16.53 8.38 -38.91
N ALA A 68 -16.49 9.61 -39.44
CA ALA A 68 -17.47 10.11 -40.40
C ALA A 68 -17.40 9.35 -41.74
N ASN A 69 -16.21 8.91 -42.16
CA ASN A 69 -15.98 8.14 -43.37
C ASN A 69 -16.06 6.60 -43.18
N GLY A 70 -16.47 6.12 -41.99
CA GLY A 70 -16.58 4.68 -41.72
C GLY A 70 -15.24 3.92 -41.70
N ARG A 71 -14.11 4.63 -41.66
CA ARG A 71 -12.75 4.07 -41.59
C ARG A 71 -12.26 3.86 -40.17
N ALA A 72 -13.08 4.22 -39.18
CA ALA A 72 -12.76 4.02 -37.78
C ALA A 72 -12.98 2.56 -37.36
N GLU A 73 -11.89 1.83 -37.19
CA GLU A 73 -11.90 0.52 -36.57
C GLU A 73 -11.96 0.65 -35.05
N ARG A 74 -13.07 0.21 -34.45
CA ARG A 74 -13.21 0.09 -33.00
C ARG A 74 -13.28 -1.38 -32.62
N ILE A 75 -12.15 -1.93 -32.17
CA ILE A 75 -12.09 -3.27 -31.60
C ILE A 75 -13.03 -3.32 -30.39
N LEU A 76 -13.98 -4.27 -30.42
CA LEU A 76 -14.85 -4.55 -29.28
C LEU A 76 -13.99 -5.18 -28.19
N LYS A 77 -13.89 -4.50 -27.05
CA LYS A 77 -13.27 -5.06 -25.85
C LYS A 77 -14.36 -5.74 -25.06
N LEU A 78 -14.27 -7.06 -24.92
CA LEU A 78 -15.09 -7.81 -23.97
C LEU A 78 -14.74 -7.29 -22.57
N VAL A 79 -15.70 -6.64 -21.93
CA VAL A 79 -15.58 -6.22 -20.54
C VAL A 79 -16.22 -7.32 -19.71
N SER A 80 -15.40 -8.11 -19.02
CA SER A 80 -15.91 -8.99 -17.97
C SER A 80 -16.35 -8.12 -16.80
N PRO A 81 -17.58 -8.29 -16.29
CA PRO A 81 -17.99 -7.66 -15.04
C PRO A 81 -16.99 -7.98 -13.93
N PRO A 82 -16.73 -7.06 -13.00
CA PRO A 82 -15.91 -7.37 -11.84
C PRO A 82 -16.55 -8.55 -11.09
N GLU A 83 -15.74 -9.57 -10.81
CA GLU A 83 -16.21 -10.74 -10.08
C GLU A 83 -16.52 -10.36 -8.64
N SER A 84 -17.80 -10.46 -8.26
CA SER A 84 -18.26 -10.30 -6.89
C SER A 84 -18.36 -11.67 -6.20
N PHE A 85 -17.68 -11.81 -5.07
CA PHE A 85 -17.71 -13.00 -4.23
C PHE A 85 -18.71 -12.78 -3.10
N ILE A 86 -19.99 -12.83 -3.45
CA ILE A 86 -21.11 -12.62 -2.55
C ILE A 86 -21.98 -13.87 -2.60
N GLU A 87 -22.35 -14.40 -1.44
CA GLU A 87 -23.37 -15.43 -1.28
C GLU A 87 -24.47 -14.89 -0.37
N SER A 88 -25.73 -15.11 -0.75
CA SER A 88 -26.88 -14.65 0.02
C SER A 88 -27.96 -15.72 0.08
N PHE A 89 -28.72 -15.72 1.17
CA PHE A 89 -29.81 -16.66 1.38
C PHE A 89 -30.90 -15.99 2.21
N GLU A 90 -32.12 -16.10 1.70
CA GLU A 90 -33.33 -15.66 2.38
C GLU A 90 -34.01 -16.90 2.96
N PHE A 91 -34.31 -16.85 4.25
CA PHE A 91 -34.93 -17.95 4.97
C PHE A 91 -36.43 -17.95 4.72
N GLU A 92 -37.00 -19.14 4.47
CA GLU A 92 -38.46 -19.29 4.33
C GLU A 92 -39.20 -19.00 5.62
N ASN A 93 -38.60 -19.39 6.75
CA ASN A 93 -39.09 -19.10 8.10
C ASN A 93 -38.07 -18.26 8.85
N GLU A 94 -38.56 -17.32 9.67
CA GLU A 94 -37.71 -16.48 10.50
C GLU A 94 -36.90 -17.34 11.49
N ILE A 95 -35.59 -17.11 11.56
CA ILE A 95 -34.71 -17.86 12.45
C ILE A 95 -34.46 -17.08 13.75
N GLU A 96 -34.79 -17.72 14.87
CA GLU A 96 -34.57 -17.20 16.22
C GLU A 96 -33.26 -17.68 16.84
N THR A 97 -32.68 -18.77 16.31
CA THR A 97 -31.47 -19.39 16.84
C THR A 97 -30.29 -19.27 15.87
N ILE A 98 -29.09 -19.48 16.39
CA ILE A 98 -27.84 -19.21 15.66
C ILE A 98 -27.32 -20.42 14.89
N GLU A 99 -27.74 -21.62 15.25
CA GLU A 99 -27.31 -22.88 14.65
C GLU A 99 -27.69 -22.98 13.16
N PRO A 100 -28.93 -22.63 12.73
CA PRO A 100 -29.29 -22.59 11.32
C PRO A 100 -28.45 -21.56 10.54
N LEU A 101 -28.17 -20.41 11.16
CA LEU A 101 -27.33 -19.37 10.56
C LEU A 101 -25.91 -19.88 10.34
N LEU A 102 -25.30 -20.51 11.35
CA LEU A 102 -23.95 -21.08 11.26
C LEU A 102 -23.86 -22.17 10.19
N PHE A 103 -24.90 -23.00 10.04
CA PHE A 103 -24.96 -24.01 8.99
C PHE A 103 -24.90 -23.38 7.59
N ILE A 104 -25.69 -22.32 7.35
CA ILE A 104 -25.68 -21.60 6.07
C ILE A 104 -24.34 -20.89 5.85
N LEU A 105 -23.77 -20.26 6.88
CA LEU A 105 -22.48 -19.59 6.78
C LEU A 105 -21.35 -20.57 6.44
N ARG A 106 -21.36 -21.79 6.98
CA ARG A 106 -20.37 -22.81 6.62
C ARG A 106 -20.47 -23.19 5.14
N ARG A 107 -21.68 -23.32 4.61
CA ARG A 107 -21.92 -23.56 3.17
C ARG A 107 -21.44 -22.39 2.32
N PHE A 108 -21.69 -21.15 2.73
CA PHE A 108 -21.19 -19.97 2.02
C PHE A 108 -19.67 -19.91 1.98
N LEU A 109 -19.01 -20.19 3.11
CA LEU A 109 -17.55 -20.24 3.16
C LEU A 109 -16.98 -21.29 2.21
N GLN A 110 -17.58 -22.47 2.11
CA GLN A 110 -17.21 -23.51 1.13
C GLN A 110 -17.32 -23.04 -0.31
N GLN A 111 -18.45 -22.41 -0.66
CA GLN A 111 -18.70 -21.90 -2.00
C GLN A 111 -17.72 -20.76 -2.36
N LEU A 112 -17.55 -19.81 -1.44
CA LEU A 112 -16.62 -18.69 -1.59
C LEU A 112 -15.17 -19.18 -1.71
N ALA A 113 -14.74 -20.10 -0.84
CA ALA A 113 -13.40 -20.67 -0.88
C ALA A 113 -13.14 -21.38 -2.21
N THR A 114 -14.11 -22.18 -2.70
CA THR A 114 -14.00 -22.87 -3.99
C THR A 114 -13.87 -21.89 -5.15
N ARG A 115 -14.72 -20.85 -5.20
CA ARG A 115 -14.68 -19.81 -6.24
C ARG A 115 -13.40 -18.98 -6.19
N LEU A 116 -12.94 -18.60 -5.01
CA LEU A 116 -11.68 -17.86 -4.82
C LEU A 116 -10.46 -18.69 -5.24
N ASN A 117 -10.43 -19.97 -4.86
CA ASN A 117 -9.37 -20.91 -5.23
C ASN A 117 -9.28 -21.14 -6.74
N ALA A 118 -10.42 -21.21 -7.44
CA ALA A 118 -10.46 -21.37 -8.89
C ALA A 118 -9.75 -20.24 -9.66
N ILE A 119 -9.60 -19.07 -9.04
CA ILE A 119 -9.04 -17.85 -9.65
C ILE A 119 -7.73 -17.44 -8.93
N TYR A 120 -7.19 -18.32 -8.07
CA TYR A 120 -5.95 -18.13 -7.32
C TYR A 120 -5.95 -16.89 -6.41
N LEU A 121 -7.12 -16.51 -5.89
CA LEU A 121 -7.30 -15.42 -4.93
C LEU A 121 -7.57 -15.97 -3.53
N VAL A 122 -7.32 -15.15 -2.51
CA VAL A 122 -7.59 -15.46 -1.10
C VAL A 122 -8.42 -14.38 -0.43
N ALA A 123 -9.32 -14.77 0.48
CA ALA A 123 -10.12 -13.82 1.24
C ALA A 123 -9.23 -13.00 2.17
N LYS A 124 -9.33 -11.66 2.09
CA LYS A 124 -8.65 -10.72 3.00
C LYS A 124 -9.60 -10.17 4.05
N GLU A 125 -10.84 -9.90 3.64
CA GLU A 125 -11.87 -9.41 4.54
C GLU A 125 -13.17 -10.17 4.25
N LEU A 126 -13.95 -10.44 5.28
CA LEU A 126 -15.31 -10.95 5.16
C LEU A 126 -16.28 -9.88 5.66
N ARG A 127 -17.36 -9.64 4.92
CA ARG A 127 -18.44 -8.75 5.33
C ARG A 127 -19.69 -9.59 5.52
N LEU A 128 -20.13 -9.69 6.76
CA LEU A 128 -21.37 -10.36 7.14
C LEU A 128 -22.46 -9.30 7.24
N ARG A 129 -23.58 -9.54 6.56
CA ARG A 129 -24.79 -8.75 6.67
C ARG A 129 -25.96 -9.66 7.04
N LEU A 130 -26.68 -9.29 8.10
CA LEU A 130 -27.91 -9.96 8.54
C LEU A 130 -29.06 -8.98 8.36
N ILE A 131 -30.19 -9.46 7.86
CA ILE A 131 -31.42 -8.68 7.70
C ILE A 131 -32.47 -9.29 8.62
N PHE A 132 -33.10 -8.46 9.46
CA PHE A 132 -34.11 -8.88 10.41
C PHE A 132 -35.53 -8.65 9.89
N ALA A 133 -36.52 -9.24 10.57
CA ALA A 133 -37.94 -9.10 10.23
C ALA A 133 -38.43 -7.64 10.23
N ASP A 134 -37.86 -6.78 11.10
CA ASP A 134 -38.16 -5.33 11.15
C ASP A 134 -37.45 -4.53 10.03
N LYS A 135 -36.89 -5.21 9.02
CA LYS A 135 -36.11 -4.62 7.91
C LYS A 135 -34.85 -3.87 8.34
N SER A 136 -34.48 -3.94 9.62
CA SER A 136 -33.18 -3.48 10.08
C SER A 136 -32.09 -4.43 9.59
N ASP A 137 -30.90 -3.88 9.32
CA ASP A 137 -29.72 -4.64 8.93
C ASP A 137 -28.62 -4.53 9.99
N TYR A 138 -27.89 -5.63 10.17
CA TYR A 138 -26.67 -5.69 10.95
C TYR A 138 -25.51 -6.01 10.01
N GLU A 139 -24.52 -5.13 9.97
CA GLU A 139 -23.32 -5.30 9.16
C GLU A 139 -22.06 -5.41 10.04
N ARG A 140 -21.23 -6.40 9.76
CA ARG A 140 -19.93 -6.57 10.41
C ARG A 140 -18.84 -6.93 9.41
N ILE A 141 -17.74 -6.18 9.46
CA ILE A 141 -16.53 -6.46 8.68
C ILE A 141 -15.52 -7.17 9.57
N PHE A 142 -15.02 -8.30 9.08
CA PHE A 142 -13.97 -9.12 9.66
C PHE A 142 -12.71 -8.98 8.83
N LYS A 143 -11.67 -8.38 9.40
CA LYS A 143 -10.35 -8.32 8.77
C LYS A 143 -9.60 -9.60 9.09
N ILE A 144 -9.28 -10.38 8.05
CA ILE A 144 -8.54 -11.62 8.22
C ILE A 144 -7.06 -11.26 8.41
N PRO A 145 -6.44 -11.67 9.53
CA PRO A 145 -5.05 -11.27 9.80
C PRO A 145 -4.05 -11.76 8.74
N GLU A 146 -4.25 -12.98 8.27
CA GLU A 146 -3.51 -13.55 7.16
C GLU A 146 -4.49 -14.01 6.08
N PRO A 147 -4.47 -13.43 4.87
CA PRO A 147 -5.43 -13.77 3.83
C PRO A 147 -5.45 -15.27 3.54
N THR A 148 -6.59 -15.90 3.74
CA THR A 148 -6.73 -17.37 3.68
C THR A 148 -8.09 -17.77 3.12
N ASN A 149 -8.13 -18.95 2.51
CA ASN A 149 -9.36 -19.63 2.10
C ASN A 149 -9.64 -20.88 2.95
N ASN A 150 -8.95 -21.05 4.08
CA ASN A 150 -9.20 -22.16 4.98
C ASN A 150 -10.56 -21.97 5.66
N GLU A 151 -11.53 -22.78 5.27
CA GLU A 151 -12.91 -22.73 5.73
C GLU A 151 -13.03 -22.83 7.25
N ASP A 152 -12.27 -23.71 7.91
CA ASP A 152 -12.38 -23.91 9.35
C ASP A 152 -11.89 -22.69 10.13
N ILE A 153 -10.86 -21.99 9.62
CA ILE A 153 -10.34 -20.76 10.22
C ILE A 153 -11.36 -19.63 10.08
N LEU A 154 -11.91 -19.44 8.88
CA LEU A 154 -12.91 -18.41 8.61
C LEU A 154 -14.20 -18.68 9.38
N PHE A 155 -14.62 -19.94 9.45
CA PHE A 155 -15.81 -20.36 10.20
C PHE A 155 -15.62 -20.12 11.70
N ARG A 156 -14.47 -20.48 12.28
CA ARG A 156 -14.17 -20.22 13.69
C ARG A 156 -14.27 -18.74 14.04
N MET A 157 -13.76 -17.86 13.17
CA MET A 157 -13.86 -16.41 13.35
C MET A 157 -15.31 -15.93 13.38
N LEU A 158 -16.15 -16.40 12.44
CA LEU A 158 -17.58 -16.08 12.43
C LEU A 158 -18.29 -16.63 13.68
N HIS A 159 -17.98 -17.88 14.05
CA HIS A 159 -18.56 -18.56 15.20
C HIS A 159 -18.30 -17.79 16.51
N THR A 160 -17.05 -17.44 16.80
CA THR A 160 -16.68 -16.70 18.02
C THR A 160 -17.35 -15.33 18.12
N HIS A 161 -17.57 -14.66 16.98
CA HIS A 161 -18.30 -13.39 16.97
C HIS A 161 -19.79 -13.59 17.23
N LEU A 162 -20.37 -14.60 16.59
CA LEU A 162 -21.78 -14.93 16.67
C LEU A 162 -22.18 -15.48 18.05
N GLU A 163 -21.28 -16.16 18.78
CA GLU A 163 -21.53 -16.60 20.17
C GLU A 163 -21.93 -15.46 21.12
N ASN A 164 -21.41 -14.25 20.91
CA ASN A 164 -21.71 -13.08 21.73
C ASN A 164 -22.79 -12.17 21.11
N PHE A 165 -23.33 -12.56 19.96
CA PHE A 165 -24.29 -11.76 19.22
C PHE A 165 -25.70 -12.00 19.75
N THR A 166 -26.40 -10.91 20.09
CA THR A 166 -27.81 -10.94 20.50
C THR A 166 -28.60 -9.99 19.63
N SER A 167 -29.77 -10.43 19.17
CA SER A 167 -30.72 -9.61 18.42
C SER A 167 -32.08 -9.63 19.11
N LYS A 168 -32.82 -8.53 18.95
CA LYS A 168 -34.22 -8.42 19.43
C LYS A 168 -35.23 -8.97 18.42
N HIS A 169 -34.81 -9.11 17.16
CA HIS A 169 -35.66 -9.52 16.05
C HIS A 169 -35.05 -10.75 15.35
N PRO A 170 -35.88 -11.68 14.86
CA PRO A 170 -35.40 -12.85 14.16
C PRO A 170 -34.83 -12.47 12.80
N ILE A 171 -33.93 -13.31 12.30
CA ILE A 171 -33.21 -13.08 11.04
C ILE A 171 -34.03 -13.65 9.88
N VAL A 172 -34.17 -12.87 8.81
CA VAL A 172 -34.91 -13.23 7.58
C VAL A 172 -33.95 -13.51 6.43
N ALA A 173 -32.80 -12.84 6.36
CA ALA A 173 -31.81 -13.11 5.34
C ALA A 173 -30.37 -12.91 5.86
N VAL A 174 -29.44 -13.62 5.23
CA VAL A 174 -28.01 -13.53 5.47
C VAL A 174 -27.27 -13.33 4.15
N GLU A 175 -26.30 -12.43 4.16
CA GLU A 175 -25.37 -12.19 3.06
C GLU A 175 -23.95 -12.24 3.61
N LEU A 176 -23.08 -12.97 2.91
CA LEU A 176 -21.66 -13.03 3.19
C LEU A 176 -20.88 -12.66 1.94
N GLU A 177 -20.09 -11.60 2.04
CA GLU A 177 -19.19 -11.15 0.98
C GLU A 177 -17.74 -11.38 1.39
N ALA A 178 -16.95 -11.92 0.46
CA ALA A 178 -15.51 -12.02 0.59
C ALA A 178 -14.82 -10.96 -0.28
N GLN A 179 -13.98 -10.14 0.35
CA GLN A 179 -13.09 -9.24 -0.40
C GLN A 179 -11.83 -10.02 -0.82
N PRO A 180 -11.64 -10.24 -2.13
CA PRO A 180 -10.52 -11.03 -2.61
C PRO A 180 -9.22 -10.21 -2.55
N SER A 181 -8.12 -10.92 -2.33
CA SER A 181 -6.76 -10.41 -2.48
C SER A 181 -5.87 -11.46 -3.13
N ARG A 182 -4.73 -11.04 -3.67
CA ARG A 182 -3.74 -12.01 -4.15
C ARG A 182 -3.08 -12.68 -2.96
N SER A 183 -2.90 -14.00 -3.04
CA SER A 183 -2.10 -14.72 -2.06
C SER A 183 -0.67 -14.21 -2.15
N VAL A 184 -0.20 -13.56 -1.09
CA VAL A 184 1.22 -13.21 -0.97
C VAL A 184 1.92 -14.47 -0.48
N ARG A 185 2.40 -15.31 -1.40
CA ARG A 185 3.34 -16.38 -1.02
C ARG A 185 4.62 -15.71 -0.57
N GLN A 186 4.83 -15.68 0.73
CA GLN A 186 6.01 -15.10 1.33
C GLN A 186 7.13 -16.15 1.33
N GLN A 187 8.17 -15.92 0.53
CA GLN A 187 9.41 -16.68 0.62
C GLN A 187 10.25 -16.06 1.74
N PHE A 188 10.38 -16.78 2.85
CA PHE A 188 11.26 -16.36 3.95
C PHE A 188 12.72 -16.52 3.53
N GLY A 189 13.57 -15.56 3.90
CA GLY A 189 15.01 -15.67 3.80
C GLY A 189 15.55 -16.81 4.66
N LEU A 190 16.74 -17.30 4.32
CA LEU A 190 17.36 -18.50 4.93
C LEU A 190 17.62 -18.38 6.45
N PHE A 191 17.61 -17.16 6.98
CA PHE A 191 17.83 -16.85 8.40
C PHE A 191 16.62 -16.12 9.02
N GLU A 192 15.48 -16.13 8.35
CA GLU A 192 14.28 -15.42 8.78
C GLU A 192 13.32 -16.40 9.46
N THR A 193 12.87 -16.04 10.66
CA THR A 193 11.88 -16.82 11.39
C THR A 193 10.49 -16.45 10.89
N ALA A 194 9.88 -17.34 10.11
CA ALA A 194 8.45 -17.28 9.83
C ALA A 194 7.66 -17.38 11.15
N LEU A 195 6.56 -16.62 11.25
CA LEU A 195 5.56 -16.93 12.27
C LEU A 195 5.04 -18.34 12.01
N ARG A 196 5.15 -19.22 13.03
CA ARG A 196 4.67 -20.61 12.92
C ARG A 196 3.15 -20.69 12.78
N ASP A 197 2.43 -19.86 13.54
CA ASP A 197 0.98 -19.74 13.48
C ASP A 197 0.59 -18.25 13.66
N PRO A 198 0.36 -17.52 12.56
CA PRO A 198 -0.09 -16.15 12.60
C PRO A 198 -1.46 -15.99 13.27
N MET A 199 -2.35 -16.98 13.18
CA MET A 199 -3.68 -16.91 13.75
C MET A 199 -3.64 -16.95 15.28
N GLN A 200 -2.87 -17.89 15.84
CA GLN A 200 -2.66 -17.99 17.28
C GLN A 200 -2.05 -16.70 17.86
N LEU A 201 -1.14 -16.06 17.13
CA LEU A 201 -0.61 -14.75 17.53
C LEU A 201 -1.72 -13.69 17.61
N HIS A 202 -2.58 -13.60 16.59
CA HIS A 202 -3.65 -12.59 16.61
C HIS A 202 -4.71 -12.88 17.67
N GLU A 203 -5.02 -14.15 17.93
CA GLU A 203 -5.92 -14.57 19.01
C GLU A 203 -5.35 -14.20 20.39
N THR A 204 -4.07 -14.50 20.62
CA THR A 204 -3.38 -14.13 21.86
C THR A 204 -3.29 -12.63 22.04
N LEU A 205 -2.99 -11.86 20.98
CA LEU A 205 -3.01 -10.40 21.01
C LEU A 205 -4.41 -9.85 21.33
N ALA A 206 -5.47 -10.37 20.70
CA ALA A 206 -6.83 -9.96 20.99
C ALA A 206 -7.20 -10.22 22.45
N ARG A 207 -6.81 -11.38 23.00
CA ARG A 207 -7.02 -11.71 24.41
C ARG A 207 -6.25 -10.79 25.35
N LEU A 208 -4.98 -10.50 25.03
CA LEU A 208 -4.16 -9.55 25.80
C LEU A 208 -4.76 -8.14 25.78
N VAL A 209 -5.25 -7.68 24.62
CA VAL A 209 -5.93 -6.40 24.48
C VAL A 209 -7.21 -6.37 25.32
N GLY A 210 -7.99 -7.45 25.33
CA GLY A 210 -9.18 -7.57 26.17
C GLY A 210 -8.87 -7.54 27.69
N LEU A 211 -7.72 -8.08 28.11
CA LEU A 211 -7.32 -8.14 29.51
C LEU A 211 -6.60 -6.87 30.01
N LEU A 212 -5.70 -6.31 29.22
CA LEU A 212 -4.78 -5.23 29.62
C LEU A 212 -5.19 -3.85 29.05
N GLY A 213 -6.09 -3.83 28.07
CA GLY A 213 -6.48 -2.64 27.32
C GLY A 213 -5.59 -2.39 26.10
N ALA A 214 -6.16 -1.80 25.06
CA ALA A 214 -5.50 -1.56 23.77
C ALA A 214 -4.24 -0.69 23.87
N ASP A 215 -4.19 0.23 24.84
CA ASP A 215 -3.05 1.14 25.03
C ASP A 215 -1.84 0.49 25.70
N ARG A 216 -1.98 -0.74 26.21
CA ARG A 216 -0.92 -1.46 26.95
C ARG A 216 -0.36 -2.67 26.21
N VAL A 217 -0.85 -2.97 25.01
CA VAL A 217 -0.43 -4.12 24.21
C VAL A 217 -0.06 -3.66 22.80
N GLY A 218 1.20 -3.85 22.42
CA GLY A 218 1.69 -3.32 21.14
C GLY A 218 3.20 -3.25 21.03
N THR A 219 3.67 -2.50 20.04
CA THR A 219 5.09 -2.16 19.85
C THR A 219 5.36 -0.79 20.48
N PRO A 220 6.30 -0.67 21.44
CA PRO A 220 6.68 0.62 21.98
C PRO A 220 7.43 1.42 20.91
N VAL A 221 6.94 2.62 20.62
CA VAL A 221 7.59 3.57 19.71
C VAL A 221 8.04 4.77 20.52
N LEU A 222 9.32 5.08 20.44
CA LEU A 222 9.89 6.24 21.10
C LEU A 222 9.25 7.51 20.54
N GLU A 223 8.78 8.39 21.43
CA GLU A 223 8.24 9.68 21.00
C GLU A 223 9.39 10.65 20.72
N GLU A 224 9.20 11.55 19.76
CA GLU A 224 10.14 12.64 19.48
C GLU A 224 10.05 13.73 20.56
N THR A 225 10.39 13.35 21.79
CA THR A 225 10.40 14.22 22.96
C THR A 225 11.74 14.07 23.68
N HIS A 226 12.19 15.14 24.33
CA HIS A 226 13.43 15.16 25.13
C HIS A 226 13.30 14.46 26.49
N ARG A 227 12.12 13.91 26.81
CA ARG A 227 11.85 13.26 28.09
C ARG A 227 12.48 11.86 28.07
N PRO A 228 13.34 11.52 29.05
CA PRO A 228 13.75 10.14 29.23
C PRO A 228 12.49 9.30 29.49
N ASP A 229 12.42 8.13 28.86
CA ASP A 229 11.32 7.16 28.99
C ASP A 229 9.97 7.53 28.35
N ALA A 230 9.92 8.55 27.48
CA ALA A 230 8.72 8.83 26.70
C ALA A 230 8.56 7.84 25.53
N PHE A 231 7.56 6.95 25.63
CA PHE A 231 7.17 6.05 24.57
C PHE A 231 5.65 6.01 24.41
N ARG A 232 5.21 5.68 23.19
CA ARG A 232 3.82 5.42 22.86
C ARG A 232 3.66 4.00 22.38
N MET A 233 2.64 3.31 22.87
CA MET A 233 2.27 2.01 22.35
C MET A 233 1.55 2.18 21.02
N LYS A 234 2.07 1.57 19.95
CA LYS A 234 1.33 1.38 18.70
C LYS A 234 0.77 -0.04 18.65
N PRO A 235 -0.41 -0.25 18.06
CA PRO A 235 -0.92 -1.60 17.82
C PRO A 235 0.14 -2.46 17.16
N PHE A 236 0.32 -3.68 17.67
CA PHE A 236 1.28 -4.61 17.10
C PHE A 236 0.83 -4.98 15.69
N VAL A 237 1.69 -4.78 14.70
CA VAL A 237 1.50 -5.25 13.34
C VAL A 237 2.70 -6.09 12.96
N TRP A 238 2.47 -7.35 12.59
CA TRP A 238 3.51 -8.16 11.99
C TRP A 238 3.69 -7.74 10.53
N GLU A 239 4.54 -6.74 10.30
CA GLU A 239 4.95 -6.36 8.95
C GLU A 239 6.25 -7.08 8.59
N PHE A 240 6.18 -7.93 7.56
CA PHE A 240 7.38 -8.41 6.91
C PHE A 240 8.01 -7.26 6.11
N ARG A 241 9.11 -6.70 6.62
CA ARG A 241 9.98 -5.87 5.80
C ARG A 241 10.92 -6.82 5.06
N PRO A 242 10.78 -7.01 3.73
CA PRO A 242 11.82 -7.67 2.98
C PRO A 242 13.11 -6.88 3.25
N SER A 243 14.13 -7.57 3.73
CA SER A 243 15.47 -7.02 3.74
C SER A 243 15.72 -6.52 2.32
N ARG A 244 16.03 -5.21 2.15
CA ARG A 244 16.36 -4.63 0.85
C ARG A 244 17.55 -5.43 0.32
N THR A 245 17.28 -6.43 -0.51
CA THR A 245 18.30 -7.08 -1.33
C THR A 245 18.96 -5.96 -2.10
N GLY A 246 20.27 -5.79 -1.91
CA GLY A 246 21.05 -4.76 -2.58
C GLY A 246 20.90 -4.90 -4.09
N VAL A 247 19.95 -4.18 -4.66
CA VAL A 247 19.95 -3.87 -6.08
C VAL A 247 21.04 -2.83 -6.23
N PHE A 248 22.13 -3.22 -6.88
CA PHE A 248 23.07 -2.27 -7.45
C PHE A 248 22.26 -1.43 -8.45
N ASP A 249 21.89 -0.22 -8.05
CA ASP A 249 21.43 0.80 -9.00
C ASP A 249 22.59 1.11 -9.93
N GLN A 250 22.56 0.46 -11.09
CA GLN A 250 23.37 0.82 -12.23
C GLN A 250 22.74 2.05 -12.87
N GLU A 251 22.97 3.22 -12.26
CA GLU A 251 22.68 4.51 -12.88
C GLU A 251 23.61 4.69 -14.10
N ARG A 252 23.12 4.31 -15.28
CA ARG A 252 23.59 4.88 -16.54
C ARG A 252 22.97 6.27 -16.72
N GLY A 253 23.75 7.27 -16.34
CA GLY A 253 23.96 8.55 -17.03
C GLY A 253 22.75 9.35 -17.52
N ASN A 254 22.49 10.50 -16.88
CA ASN A 254 22.69 11.81 -17.52
C ASN A 254 22.49 12.95 -16.51
N ALA A 255 23.53 13.74 -16.25
CA ALA A 255 23.50 15.19 -16.02
C ALA A 255 24.78 15.62 -15.29
N VAL A 256 25.81 15.89 -16.08
CA VAL A 256 26.92 16.75 -15.67
C VAL A 256 26.38 18.17 -15.61
N ALA A 257 26.35 18.77 -14.43
CA ALA A 257 26.31 20.21 -14.28
C ALA A 257 27.25 20.61 -13.13
N SER A 258 28.46 20.98 -13.54
CA SER A 258 29.47 21.66 -12.75
C SER A 258 28.91 22.85 -11.98
N ALA A 259 29.33 23.01 -10.72
CA ALA A 259 29.48 24.33 -10.14
C ALA A 259 30.58 24.29 -9.07
N VAL A 260 31.77 24.67 -9.52
CA VAL A 260 32.94 25.01 -8.72
C VAL A 260 32.57 26.15 -7.76
N ALA A 261 32.69 25.94 -6.46
CA ALA A 261 32.50 27.01 -5.47
C ALA A 261 33.80 27.83 -5.34
N SER A 262 33.89 28.90 -6.14
CA SER A 262 34.82 30.00 -5.93
C SER A 262 34.38 30.82 -4.72
N GLY A 263 35.29 31.03 -3.78
CA GLY A 263 35.03 31.83 -2.58
C GLY A 263 35.09 33.34 -2.84
N LYS A 264 34.19 34.10 -2.21
CA LYS A 264 34.47 35.42 -1.62
C LYS A 264 33.29 35.98 -0.81
N ASN A 265 33.58 36.23 0.47
CA ASN A 265 33.15 37.32 1.36
C ASN A 265 31.70 37.85 1.36
N ARG A 266 31.05 37.78 2.54
CA ARG A 266 30.58 38.91 3.41
C ARG A 266 29.61 38.34 4.48
N HIS A 267 30.04 38.29 5.74
CA HIS A 267 29.70 39.18 6.87
C HIS A 267 28.39 38.83 7.63
N PRO A 268 28.37 39.05 8.97
CA PRO A 268 27.56 38.30 9.91
C PRO A 268 26.29 39.04 10.33
N GLY A 269 25.21 38.31 10.60
CA GLY A 269 23.97 38.87 11.12
C GLY A 269 22.93 37.79 11.42
N SER A 270 22.39 37.90 12.62
CA SER A 270 21.38 37.11 13.33
C SER A 270 20.32 36.30 12.57
N ASP A 271 19.80 35.34 13.33
CA ASP A 271 18.40 34.91 13.42
C ASP A 271 18.00 33.51 12.89
N VAL A 272 17.72 32.68 13.90
CA VAL A 272 16.62 31.72 14.07
C VAL A 272 16.11 30.92 12.87
N ASN A 273 16.00 29.62 13.14
CA ASN A 273 15.11 28.64 12.51
C ASN A 273 15.61 28.01 11.19
N ALA A 274 16.49 27.02 11.33
CA ALA A 274 16.71 26.01 10.30
C ALA A 274 16.37 24.62 10.87
N LEU A 275 15.13 24.21 10.60
CA LEU A 275 14.62 22.85 10.73
C LEU A 275 15.60 21.87 10.08
N ARG A 276 16.35 21.11 10.90
CA ARG A 276 17.03 19.91 10.43
C ARG A 276 16.02 18.77 10.44
N THR A 277 15.44 18.53 9.28
CA THR A 277 14.78 17.28 8.92
C THR A 277 15.74 16.13 9.20
N ALA A 278 15.48 15.36 10.25
CA ALA A 278 16.22 14.14 10.53
C ALA A 278 15.78 13.07 9.50
N PRO A 279 16.71 12.40 8.79
CA PRO A 279 16.34 11.31 7.92
C PRO A 279 15.89 10.10 8.75
N ALA A 280 14.82 9.47 8.25
CA ALA A 280 14.17 8.30 8.78
C ALA A 280 15.14 7.19 9.19
N THR A 281 14.85 6.61 10.36
CA THR A 281 15.46 5.47 11.02
C THR A 281 16.07 4.44 10.06
N ALA A 282 17.40 4.48 9.90
CA ALA A 282 18.15 3.36 9.35
C ALA A 282 18.02 2.15 10.30
N PRO A 283 17.92 0.91 9.79
CA PRO A 283 17.89 -0.27 10.63
C PRO A 283 19.18 -0.37 11.46
N PRO A 284 19.14 -0.94 12.68
CA PRO A 284 20.35 -1.13 13.48
C PRO A 284 21.30 -2.05 12.72
N ALA A 285 22.37 -1.49 12.17
CA ALA A 285 23.42 -2.28 11.57
C ALA A 285 24.05 -3.12 12.68
N LEU A 286 23.91 -4.45 12.60
CA LEU A 286 24.70 -5.39 13.38
C LEU A 286 26.17 -5.02 13.17
N ARG A 287 26.79 -4.42 14.19
CA ARG A 287 28.23 -4.14 14.20
C ARG A 287 28.92 -5.47 14.03
N ARG A 288 29.40 -5.75 12.81
CA ARG A 288 30.34 -6.85 12.55
C ARG A 288 31.41 -6.78 13.63
N PHE A 289 31.56 -7.90 14.35
CA PHE A 289 32.58 -8.08 15.37
C PHE A 289 33.93 -7.67 14.77
N ARG A 290 34.44 -6.49 15.14
CA ARG A 290 35.77 -6.03 14.72
C ARG A 290 36.77 -6.70 15.64
N GLU A 291 37.76 -7.39 15.06
CA GLU A 291 38.88 -7.91 15.84
C GLU A 291 39.54 -6.79 16.66
N ARG A 292 39.92 -7.09 17.92
CA ARG A 292 40.51 -6.10 18.82
C ARG A 292 41.84 -5.59 18.23
N THR A 293 41.82 -4.40 17.67
CA THR A 293 43.05 -3.72 17.25
C THR A 293 43.80 -3.26 18.50
N LYS A 294 45.03 -3.76 18.70
CA LYS A 294 45.89 -3.27 19.78
C LYS A 294 46.23 -1.80 19.52
N ALA A 295 46.00 -0.94 20.52
CA ALA A 295 46.36 0.46 20.49
C ALA A 295 47.33 0.74 21.64
N THR A 296 48.38 1.50 21.36
CA THR A 296 49.33 1.95 22.39
C THR A 296 48.98 3.39 22.76
N VAL A 297 48.83 3.65 24.05
CA VAL A 297 48.53 4.97 24.60
C VAL A 297 49.75 5.47 25.36
N LEU A 298 50.27 6.63 24.96
CA LEU A 298 51.29 7.35 25.71
C LEU A 298 50.59 8.30 26.70
N LEU A 299 50.93 8.15 27.97
CA LEU A 299 50.44 8.96 29.06
C LEU A 299 51.51 10.00 29.43
N GLU A 300 51.13 11.27 29.52
CA GLU A 300 51.93 12.31 30.17
C GLU A 300 51.14 12.82 31.37
N ASN A 301 51.80 12.94 32.54
CA ASN A 301 51.17 13.37 33.80
C ASN A 301 49.88 12.61 34.14
N ASN A 302 49.89 11.28 33.92
CA ASN A 302 48.77 10.39 34.18
C ASN A 302 47.48 10.72 33.37
N ARG A 303 47.63 11.45 32.26
CA ARG A 303 46.57 11.72 31.28
C ARG A 303 47.02 11.27 29.88
N PRO A 304 46.12 10.73 29.04
CA PRO A 304 46.47 10.24 27.71
C PRO A 304 46.76 11.41 26.77
N ALA A 305 48.02 11.54 26.35
CA ALA A 305 48.46 12.59 25.44
C ALA A 305 48.46 12.12 23.97
N HIS A 306 48.74 10.83 23.73
CA HIS A 306 48.73 10.30 22.36
C HIS A 306 48.29 8.84 22.28
N VAL A 307 47.41 8.53 21.30
CA VAL A 307 46.93 7.16 21.03
C VAL A 307 47.28 6.81 19.59
N ARG A 308 47.98 5.69 19.38
CA ARG A 308 48.31 5.19 18.05
C ARG A 308 47.74 3.79 17.83
N ALA A 309 46.93 3.65 16.78
CA ALA A 309 46.39 2.37 16.31
C ALA A 309 46.63 2.23 14.80
N ALA A 310 46.77 1.01 14.30
CA ALA A 310 47.20 0.72 12.93
C ALA A 310 46.27 1.26 11.82
N ALA A 311 45.07 1.77 12.14
CA ALA A 311 44.12 2.30 11.16
C ALA A 311 43.45 3.64 11.54
N VAL A 312 43.92 4.36 12.57
CA VAL A 312 43.36 5.67 12.92
C VAL A 312 44.48 6.63 13.35
N ARG A 313 44.76 7.65 12.52
CA ARG A 313 45.51 8.85 12.91
C ARG A 313 44.50 10.00 13.03
N ALA A 314 44.13 10.36 14.24
CA ALA A 314 43.43 11.61 14.52
C ALA A 314 44.36 12.48 15.39
N ARG A 315 44.74 13.65 14.87
CA ARG A 315 45.43 14.70 15.64
C ARG A 315 44.36 15.65 16.18
N HIS A 316 44.30 15.85 17.49
CA HIS A 316 43.67 17.04 18.06
C HIS A 316 44.76 18.10 18.31
N GLY A 317 44.56 19.31 17.78
CA GLY A 317 45.36 20.51 18.10
C GLY A 317 45.11 20.94 19.55
N GLU A 318 45.98 21.70 20.22
CA GLU A 318 46.66 22.92 19.78
C GLU A 318 48.10 23.08 20.33
N SER A 319 48.95 23.63 19.47
CA SER A 319 49.90 24.74 19.71
C SER A 319 50.82 24.73 20.94
N SER A 320 52.09 24.32 20.75
CA SER A 320 53.23 25.13 21.18
C SER A 320 54.51 24.75 20.42
N THR A 321 55.00 25.72 19.65
CA THR A 321 56.37 26.05 19.24
C THR A 321 57.51 25.16 19.78
N GLY A 322 58.33 24.61 18.88
CA GLY A 322 59.58 23.92 19.27
C GLY A 322 60.31 23.25 18.12
N LEU A 323 61.25 23.98 17.54
CA LEU A 323 62.24 23.60 16.54
C LEU A 323 63.05 22.35 16.95
N ALA A 324 63.18 21.31 16.10
CA ALA A 324 64.39 20.49 16.00
C ALA A 324 64.37 19.45 14.85
N VAL A 325 65.48 19.50 14.10
CA VAL A 325 66.02 18.71 12.98
C VAL A 325 65.96 17.17 13.17
N PRO A 326 65.92 16.37 12.07
CA PRO A 326 65.89 14.91 12.12
C PRO A 326 67.29 14.31 12.34
N VAL A 327 67.40 13.31 13.21
CA VAL A 327 68.54 12.38 13.23
C VAL A 327 68.02 10.99 13.56
N GLY A 328 68.29 10.02 12.68
CA GLY A 328 67.95 8.63 12.92
C GLY A 328 68.96 7.92 13.83
N LEU A 329 68.59 6.75 14.33
CA LEU A 329 69.45 5.57 14.25
C LEU A 329 68.67 4.31 14.58
N THR A 330 68.88 3.32 13.72
CA THR A 330 68.83 1.88 13.96
C THR A 330 69.44 1.50 15.32
N ILE A 331 68.73 0.74 16.14
CA ILE A 331 68.91 -0.70 16.47
C ILE A 331 67.62 -1.17 17.15
#